data_AF-A0AAP0EET9-F1
#
_entry.id   AF-A0AAP0EET9-F1
#
_cell.length_a   1.000
_cell.length_b   1.000
_cell.length_c   1.000
_cell.angle_alpha   90.00
_cell.angle_beta   90.00
_cell.angle_gamma   90.00
#
_symmetry.space_group_name_H-M   'P 1'
#
loop_
_entity.id
_entity.type
_entity.pdbx_description
1 polymer ?
#
loop_
_entity_poly.entity_id
_entity_poly.type
_entity_poly.pdbx_seq_one_letter_code
_entity_poly.pdbx_strand_id
1 'polypeptide(L)'
;MNFQTAVKVFDPCTDSWRSLGKRAPHWLDWRSPTALVNGIIHWLTQTHKHKQYHEIVAFDYATEVFHEVPYPSCSSFRRNMYSLVELGGRLCAVVDAYCNGKIDLWAMKEYNVALSWSKDYIVGEHIHGNKRDFARIWETTICLL
;
A
#
# COMPACT_ATOMS: atom_id res chain seq x y z
N MET A 1 8.41 -23.46 -8.15
CA MET A 1 7.06 -23.34 -8.74
C MET A 1 6.86 -21.89 -9.17
N ASN A 2 6.64 -21.64 -10.47
CA ASN A 2 6.34 -20.31 -11.00
C ASN A 2 4.83 -20.10 -10.96
N PHE A 3 4.31 -19.47 -9.90
CA PHE A 3 2.91 -19.08 -9.88
C PHE A 3 2.76 -17.82 -10.75
N GLN A 4 1.80 -17.84 -11.67
CA GLN A 4 1.53 -16.75 -12.61
C GLN A 4 0.32 -15.95 -12.10
N THR A 5 0.48 -14.64 -11.93
CA THR A 5 -0.66 -13.75 -11.63
C THR A 5 -1.25 -13.25 -12.94
N ALA A 6 -2.44 -13.75 -13.30
CA ALA A 6 -3.19 -13.25 -14.44
C ALA A 6 -3.89 -11.93 -14.05
N VAL A 7 -3.74 -10.90 -14.89
CA VAL A 7 -4.37 -9.59 -14.69
C VAL A 7 -5.58 -9.46 -15.60
N LYS A 8 -6.75 -9.19 -15.01
CA LYS A 8 -7.99 -8.90 -15.71
C LYS A 8 -8.53 -7.55 -15.29
N VAL A 9 -9.10 -6.83 -16.24
CA VAL A 9 -9.77 -5.55 -16.03
C VAL A 9 -11.24 -5.70 -16.35
N PHE A 10 -12.09 -5.19 -15.48
CA PHE A 10 -13.52 -5.09 -15.72
C PHE A 10 -13.83 -3.81 -16.49
N ASP A 11 -14.60 -3.94 -17.56
CA ASP A 11 -15.13 -2.83 -18.34
C ASP A 11 -16.63 -2.69 -18.06
N PRO A 12 -17.05 -1.65 -17.32
CA PRO A 12 -18.46 -1.42 -17.02
C PRO A 12 -19.33 -1.15 -18.25
N CYS A 13 -18.76 -0.64 -19.34
CA CYS A 13 -19.51 -0.33 -20.56
C CYS A 13 -19.94 -1.59 -21.31
N THR A 14 -19.11 -2.64 -21.25
CA THR A 14 -19.36 -3.93 -21.92
C THR A 14 -19.82 -5.01 -20.95
N ASP A 15 -19.92 -4.71 -19.66
CA ASP A 15 -20.22 -5.64 -18.55
C ASP A 15 -19.37 -6.91 -18.64
N SER A 16 -18.07 -6.74 -18.91
CA SER A 16 -17.19 -7.87 -19.22
C SER A 16 -15.80 -7.75 -18.59
N TRP A 17 -15.21 -8.91 -18.31
CA TRP A 17 -13.83 -9.00 -17.88
C TRP A 17 -12.94 -9.30 -19.09
N ARG A 18 -11.93 -8.47 -19.32
CA ARG A 18 -10.90 -8.75 -20.32
C ARG A 18 -9.55 -9.01 -19.68
N SER A 19 -8.79 -9.94 -20.27
CA SER A 19 -7.42 -10.19 -19.89
C SER A 19 -6.52 -9.13 -20.51
N LEU A 20 -5.56 -8.61 -19.75
CA LEU A 20 -4.56 -7.70 -20.31
C LEU A 20 -3.47 -8.44 -21.08
N GLY A 21 -3.34 -9.76 -20.92
CA GLY A 21 -2.20 -10.53 -21.42
C GLY A 21 -0.84 -10.11 -20.80
N LYS A 22 -0.85 -9.12 -19.90
CA LYS A 22 0.30 -8.58 -19.19
C LYS A 22 0.52 -9.34 -17.89
N ARG A 23 1.78 -9.36 -17.46
CA ARG A 23 2.20 -9.97 -16.19
C ARG A 23 2.42 -8.87 -15.17
N ALA A 24 1.98 -9.09 -13.93
CA ALA A 24 2.46 -8.28 -12.83
C ALA A 24 3.97 -8.49 -12.69
N PRO A 25 4.77 -7.42 -12.48
CA PRO A 25 6.22 -7.53 -12.37
C PRO A 25 6.65 -8.38 -11.16
N HIS A 26 5.81 -8.40 -10.12
CA HIS A 26 6.09 -9.06 -8.85
C HIS A 26 4.88 -9.86 -8.34
N TRP A 27 5.11 -10.67 -7.31
CA TRP A 27 4.04 -11.31 -6.57
C TRP A 27 3.29 -10.24 -5.76
N LEU A 28 2.10 -9.90 -6.24
CA LEU A 28 1.19 -9.01 -5.55
C LEU A 28 0.64 -9.75 -4.33
N ASP A 29 0.73 -9.14 -3.14
CA ASP A 29 0.08 -9.70 -1.97
C ASP A 29 -1.44 -9.70 -2.19
N TRP A 30 -2.03 -10.89 -2.29
CA TRP A 30 -3.46 -11.08 -2.52
C TRP A 30 -4.32 -10.53 -1.38
N ARG A 31 -3.71 -10.21 -0.23
CA ARG A 31 -4.41 -9.70 0.96
C ARG A 31 -4.97 -8.29 0.82
N SER A 32 -4.69 -7.56 -0.27
CA SER A 32 -5.54 -6.51 -0.91
C SER A 32 -4.69 -5.47 -1.66
N PRO A 33 -5.23 -4.82 -2.73
CA PRO A 33 -4.76 -3.47 -3.09
C PRO A 33 -4.83 -2.57 -1.86
N THR A 34 -3.77 -1.82 -1.61
CA THR A 34 -3.64 -1.05 -0.39
C THR A 34 -4.02 0.42 -0.61
N ALA A 35 -3.89 0.98 -1.82
CA ALA A 35 -4.33 2.35 -2.09
C ALA A 35 -4.69 2.60 -3.56
N LEU A 36 -5.72 3.42 -3.80
CA LEU A 36 -6.05 4.00 -5.11
C LEU A 36 -5.82 5.50 -5.04
N VAL A 37 -4.84 6.02 -5.78
CA VAL A 37 -4.47 7.45 -5.77
C VAL A 37 -4.46 7.93 -7.22
N ASN A 38 -5.28 8.94 -7.54
CA ASN A 38 -5.33 9.54 -8.89
C ASN A 38 -5.51 8.52 -10.04
N GLY A 39 -6.36 7.49 -9.85
CA GLY A 39 -6.59 6.45 -10.86
C GLY A 39 -5.50 5.38 -10.94
N ILE A 40 -4.51 5.42 -10.05
CA ILE A 40 -3.42 4.46 -9.97
C ILE A 40 -3.61 3.59 -8.73
N ILE A 41 -3.68 2.28 -8.94
CA ILE A 41 -3.81 1.30 -7.86
C ILE A 41 -2.42 0.87 -7.41
N HIS A 42 -2.20 0.80 -6.10
CA HIS A 42 -0.92 0.48 -5.48
C HIS A 42 -1.02 -0.78 -4.63
N TRP A 43 0.03 -1.60 -4.70
CA TRP A 43 0.20 -2.81 -3.90
C TRP A 43 1.58 -2.85 -3.27
N LEU A 44 1.65 -3.45 -2.08
CA LEU A 44 2.90 -3.94 -1.55
C LEU A 44 3.23 -5.29 -2.18
N THR A 45 4.49 -5.45 -2.58
CA THR A 45 4.99 -6.72 -3.10
C THR A 45 5.75 -7.48 -2.02
N GLN A 46 5.67 -8.81 -2.07
CA GLN A 46 6.50 -9.68 -1.26
C GLN A 46 7.57 -10.32 -2.14
N THR A 47 8.84 -10.17 -1.76
CA THR A 47 9.92 -10.85 -2.47
C THR A 47 10.06 -12.30 -1.99
N HIS A 48 10.36 -13.23 -2.91
CA HIS A 48 10.52 -14.66 -2.60
C HIS A 48 11.61 -14.98 -1.59
N LYS A 49 12.66 -14.15 -1.53
CA LYS A 49 13.87 -14.44 -0.76
C LYS A 49 13.79 -13.97 0.69
N HIS A 50 13.00 -12.94 0.95
CA HIS A 50 12.85 -12.35 2.27
C HIS A 50 11.37 -12.07 2.46
N LYS A 51 10.75 -12.61 3.52
CA LYS A 51 9.33 -12.37 3.90
C LYS A 51 9.04 -10.90 4.27
N GLN A 52 9.79 -9.96 3.70
CA GLN A 52 9.76 -8.53 3.91
C GLN A 52 9.16 -7.88 2.66
N TYR A 53 8.30 -6.88 2.89
CA TYR A 53 7.71 -6.06 1.85
C TYR A 53 8.71 -4.98 1.48
N HIS A 54 9.11 -4.93 0.23
CA HIS A 54 10.20 -4.04 -0.19
C HIS A 54 9.81 -3.07 -1.29
N GLU A 55 8.84 -3.40 -2.13
CA GLU A 55 8.53 -2.58 -3.29
C GLU A 55 7.05 -2.28 -3.35
N ILE A 56 6.75 -1.10 -3.89
CA ILE A 56 5.39 -0.69 -4.23
C ILE A 56 5.26 -0.89 -5.73
N VAL A 57 4.31 -1.70 -6.14
CA VAL A 57 3.91 -1.79 -7.55
C VAL A 57 2.65 -0.97 -7.73
N ALA A 58 2.63 -0.21 -8.81
CA ALA A 58 1.50 0.57 -9.25
C ALA A 58 0.95 0.03 -10.57
N PHE A 59 -0.36 0.13 -10.75
CA PHE A 59 -1.06 -0.11 -12.00
C PHE A 59 -1.88 1.13 -12.32
N ASP A 60 -1.53 1.79 -13.41
CA ASP A 60 -2.28 2.92 -13.93
C ASP A 60 -3.48 2.39 -14.73
N TYR A 61 -4.69 2.71 -14.29
CA TYR A 61 -5.91 2.25 -14.95
C TYR A 61 -6.11 2.88 -16.34
N ALA A 62 -5.65 4.12 -16.54
CA ALA A 62 -5.83 4.84 -17.80
C ALA A 62 -4.88 4.32 -18.89
N THR A 63 -3.64 4.00 -18.51
CA THR A 63 -2.64 3.48 -19.46
C THR A 63 -2.53 1.95 -19.47
N GLU A 64 -3.10 1.29 -18.48
CA GLU A 64 -3.03 -0.16 -18.24
C GLU A 64 -1.58 -0.67 -18.13
N VAL A 65 -0.70 0.13 -17.55
CA VAL A 65 0.73 -0.17 -17.41
C VAL A 65 1.10 -0.33 -15.94
N PHE A 66 1.88 -1.36 -15.66
CA PHE A 66 2.53 -1.54 -14.37
C PHE A 66 3.82 -0.74 -14.30
N HIS A 67 4.09 -0.14 -13.16
CA HIS A 67 5.37 0.47 -12.85
C HIS A 67 5.70 0.31 -11.38
N GLU A 68 6.98 0.43 -11.04
CA GLU A 68 7.45 0.45 -9.66
C GLU A 68 7.40 1.87 -9.12
N VAL A 69 7.03 2.00 -7.85
CA VAL A 69 6.97 3.27 -7.12
C VAL A 69 7.95 3.17 -5.96
N PRO A 70 8.76 4.21 -5.71
CA PRO A 70 9.73 4.17 -4.63
C PRO A 70 9.02 4.12 -3.27
N TYR A 71 9.50 3.22 -2.43
CA TYR A 71 9.10 3.13 -1.03
C TYR A 71 9.94 4.08 -0.16
N PRO A 72 9.45 4.48 1.02
CA PRO A 72 10.21 5.31 1.95
C PRO A 72 11.48 4.61 2.44
N SER A 73 12.65 5.25 2.29
CA SER A 73 13.97 4.66 2.59
C SER A 73 14.30 4.54 4.09
N CYS A 74 13.35 4.81 4.99
CA CYS A 74 13.57 4.82 6.43
C CYS A 74 13.66 3.39 7.02
N SER A 75 14.49 3.23 8.06
CA SER A 75 14.75 1.94 8.73
C SER A 75 13.48 1.27 9.29
N SER A 76 12.46 2.06 9.64
CA SER A 76 11.14 1.59 10.10
C SER A 76 10.43 0.72 9.06
N PHE A 77 10.63 0.98 7.77
CA PHE A 77 9.98 0.23 6.67
C PHE A 77 10.71 -1.04 6.28
N ARG A 78 11.98 -1.19 6.67
CA ARG A 78 12.77 -2.38 6.33
C ARG A 78 12.44 -3.60 7.19
N ARG A 79 11.76 -3.41 8.33
CA ARG A 79 11.50 -4.47 9.33
C ARG A 79 10.05 -4.57 9.80
N ASN A 80 9.22 -3.57 9.53
CA ASN A 80 7.83 -3.55 10.00
C ASN A 80 6.86 -3.91 8.88
N MET A 81 5.72 -4.51 9.23
CA MET A 81 4.56 -4.52 8.33
C MET A 81 3.99 -3.11 8.28
N TYR A 82 3.58 -2.70 7.08
CA TYR A 82 2.90 -1.44 6.85
C TYR A 82 1.78 -1.67 5.83
N SER A 83 0.83 -0.75 5.81
CA SER A 83 -0.24 -0.70 4.80
C SER A 83 -0.10 0.60 4.02
N LEU A 84 -0.39 0.57 2.72
CA LEU A 84 -0.61 1.80 1.98
C LEU A 84 -2.05 2.24 2.21
N VAL A 85 -2.30 3.54 2.11
CA VAL A 85 -3.62 4.15 2.11
C VAL A 85 -3.58 5.40 1.21
N GLU A 86 -4.73 5.82 0.70
CA GLU A 86 -4.87 7.14 0.11
C GLU A 86 -5.35 8.10 1.20
N LEU A 87 -4.71 9.27 1.30
CA LEU A 87 -5.16 10.35 2.18
C LEU A 87 -4.89 11.71 1.53
N GLY A 88 -5.93 12.51 1.33
CA GLY A 88 -5.80 13.87 0.80
C GLY A 88 -5.17 13.94 -0.59
N GLY A 89 -5.46 12.97 -1.45
CA GLY A 89 -4.92 12.83 -2.81
C GLY A 89 -3.48 12.31 -2.86
N ARG A 90 -2.93 11.80 -1.75
CA ARG A 90 -1.54 11.35 -1.66
C ARG A 90 -1.46 9.88 -1.29
N LEU A 91 -0.42 9.23 -1.80
CA LEU A 91 -0.04 7.89 -1.37
C LEU A 91 0.62 7.98 0.02
N CYS A 92 0.02 7.31 0.99
CA CYS A 92 0.51 7.28 2.35
C CYS A 92 0.84 5.84 2.78
N ALA A 93 1.75 5.72 3.73
CA ALA A 93 2.13 4.47 4.35
C ALA A 93 1.95 4.56 5.86
N VAL A 94 1.18 3.62 6.41
CA VAL A 94 0.88 3.49 7.83
C VAL A 94 1.78 2.42 8.42
N VAL A 95 2.68 2.80 9.32
CA VAL A 95 3.61 1.87 9.98
C VAL A 95 3.17 1.65 11.41
N ASP A 96 2.91 0.39 11.76
CA ASP A 96 2.76 -0.03 13.15
C ASP A 96 4.16 -0.01 13.80
N ALA A 97 4.40 0.94 14.70
CA ALA A 97 5.57 0.91 15.54
C ALA A 97 5.32 -0.04 16.71
N TYR A 98 5.48 -1.34 16.43
CA TYR A 98 5.28 -2.50 17.31
C TYR A 98 5.77 -2.32 18.76
N CYS A 99 6.73 -1.44 19.00
CA CYS A 99 7.44 -1.29 20.26
C CYS A 99 6.94 -0.14 21.15
N ASN A 100 6.19 0.84 20.62
CA ASN A 100 5.88 2.07 21.36
C ASN A 100 4.39 2.43 21.37
N GLY A 101 3.52 1.61 20.77
CA GLY A 101 2.08 1.84 20.73
C GLY A 101 1.67 3.07 19.90
N LYS A 102 2.54 3.50 18.98
CA LYS A 102 2.29 4.63 18.08
C LYS A 102 2.14 4.14 16.65
N ILE A 103 1.35 4.87 15.89
CA ILE A 103 1.18 4.68 14.46
C ILE A 103 1.86 5.86 13.77
N ASP A 104 2.81 5.56 12.91
CA ASP A 104 3.48 6.56 12.10
C ASP A 104 2.81 6.63 10.72
N LEU A 105 2.31 7.81 10.35
CA LEU A 105 1.82 8.07 8.99
C LEU A 105 2.91 8.79 8.19
N TRP A 106 3.28 8.19 7.07
CA TRP A 106 4.19 8.77 6.10
C TRP A 106 3.42 9.10 4.83
N ALA A 107 3.66 10.26 4.23
CA ALA A 107 3.05 10.67 2.97
C ALA A 107 4.12 10.91 1.91
N MET A 108 3.85 10.45 0.69
CA MET A 108 4.61 10.82 -0.49
C MET A 108 4.09 12.19 -0.97
N LYS A 109 4.83 13.26 -0.67
CA LYS A 109 4.41 14.63 -0.99
C LYS A 109 4.39 14.91 -2.48
N GLU A 110 5.33 14.32 -3.19
CA GLU A 110 5.46 14.38 -4.65
C GLU A 110 5.47 12.95 -5.19
N TYR A 111 4.52 12.66 -6.07
CA TYR A 111 4.30 11.32 -6.57
C TYR A 111 5.54 10.78 -7.30
N ASN A 112 5.87 9.51 -7.04
CA ASN A 112 7.01 8.80 -7.60
C ASN A 112 8.40 9.38 -7.25
N VAL A 113 8.50 10.26 -6.25
CA VAL A 113 9.78 10.83 -5.77
C VAL A 113 10.14 10.23 -4.41
N ALA A 114 11.18 9.37 -4.38
CA ALA A 114 11.57 8.64 -3.17
C ALA A 114 11.89 9.54 -1.97
N LEU A 115 12.48 10.70 -2.20
CA LEU A 115 12.86 11.66 -1.16
C LEU A 115 11.70 12.53 -0.67
N SER A 116 10.54 12.48 -1.33
CA SER A 116 9.35 13.25 -0.94
C SER A 116 8.57 12.59 0.19
N TRP A 117 8.89 11.33 0.51
CA TRP A 117 8.34 10.65 1.66
C TRP A 117 8.75 11.35 2.95
N SER A 118 7.75 11.82 3.69
CA SER A 118 7.95 12.47 4.99
C SER A 118 6.90 11.99 5.99
N LYS A 119 7.27 11.96 7.26
CA LYS A 119 6.34 11.65 8.35
C LYS A 119 5.44 12.86 8.56
N ASP A 120 4.14 12.67 8.34
CA ASP A 120 3.14 13.73 8.49
C ASP A 120 2.50 13.73 9.87
N TYR A 121 2.21 12.56 10.41
CA TYR A 121 1.52 12.44 11.69
C TYR A 121 2.05 11.26 12.51
N ILE A 122 1.95 11.40 13.83
CA ILE A 122 2.12 10.33 14.81
C ILE A 122 0.79 10.22 15.53
N VAL A 123 0.08 9.12 15.33
CA VAL A 123 -1.17 8.84 16.06
C VAL A 123 -0.84 7.95 17.24
N GLY A 124 -1.06 8.45 18.46
CA GLY A 124 -0.93 7.66 19.68
C GLY A 124 -0.91 8.50 20.95
N GLU A 125 -1.98 8.42 21.74
CA GLU A 125 -1.92 8.54 23.19
C GLU A 125 -2.19 7.16 23.80
N HIS A 126 -1.24 6.66 24.60
CA HIS A 126 -1.36 5.54 25.54
C HIS A 126 -2.56 4.59 25.35
N ILE A 127 -2.66 3.88 24.22
CA ILE A 127 -3.71 2.86 24.04
C ILE A 127 -3.26 1.60 24.78
N HIS A 128 -3.60 1.50 26.08
CA HIS A 128 -3.57 0.24 26.82
C HIS A 128 -4.78 -0.60 26.38
N GLY A 129 -4.64 -1.32 25.27
CA GLY A 129 -5.70 -2.17 24.72
C GLY A 129 -5.12 -3.38 23.99
N ASN A 130 -5.82 -4.51 24.06
CA ASN A 130 -5.35 -5.77 23.50
C ASN A 130 -5.32 -5.69 21.96
N LYS A 131 -4.44 -6.46 21.30
CA LYS A 131 -4.17 -6.43 19.84
C LYS A 131 -5.40 -6.48 18.93
N ARG A 132 -6.53 -7.02 19.43
CA ARG A 132 -7.80 -7.13 18.70
C ARG A 132 -8.64 -5.86 18.70
N ASP A 133 -8.48 -5.01 19.70
CA ASP A 133 -9.21 -3.74 19.80
C ASP A 133 -8.65 -2.71 18.84
N PHE A 134 -7.34 -2.82 18.53
CA PHE A 134 -6.74 -2.07 17.45
C PHE A 134 -7.57 -2.27 16.21
N ALA A 135 -7.78 -3.51 15.70
CA ALA A 135 -8.48 -3.85 14.43
C ALA A 135 -9.82 -3.13 14.20
N ARG A 136 -10.54 -2.74 15.26
CA ARG A 136 -11.83 -2.03 15.19
C ARG A 136 -11.68 -0.50 15.10
N ILE A 137 -10.57 0.07 15.56
CA ILE A 137 -10.24 1.49 15.41
C ILE A 137 -9.88 1.84 13.94
N TRP A 138 -9.54 0.83 13.13
CA TRP A 138 -9.09 0.93 11.72
C TRP A 138 -10.22 1.37 10.79
N GLU A 139 -11.47 1.02 11.09
CA GLU A 139 -12.62 1.44 10.27
C GLU A 139 -13.09 2.86 10.61
N THR A 140 -12.91 3.30 11.85
CA THR A 140 -13.51 4.57 12.31
C THR A 140 -12.57 5.75 12.17
N THR A 141 -11.25 5.56 12.30
CA THR A 141 -10.31 6.70 12.42
C THR A 141 -9.78 7.20 11.07
N ILE A 142 -9.65 6.34 10.06
CA ILE A 142 -9.25 6.76 8.71
C ILE A 142 -10.44 7.37 7.94
N CYS A 143 -11.68 6.96 8.23
CA CYS A 143 -12.87 7.60 7.63
C CYS A 143 -13.16 9.02 8.16
N LEU A 144 -12.45 9.47 9.20
CA LEU A 144 -12.62 10.79 9.81
C LEU A 144 -11.49 11.78 9.47
N LEU A 145 -10.52 11.37 8.64
CA LEU A 145 -9.46 12.22 8.09
C LEU A 145 -9.63 12.37 6.57
#